data_AF-A0A939IJV2-F1
#
_entry.id   AF-A0A939IJV2-F1
#
_cell.length_a   1.000
_cell.length_b   1.000
_cell.length_c   1.000
_cell.angle_alpha   90.00
_cell.angle_beta   90.00
_cell.angle_gamma   90.00
#
_symmetry.space_group_name_H-M   'P 1'
#
loop_
_entity.id
_entity.type
_entity.pdbx_description
1 polymer ?
#
loop_
_entity_poly.entity_id
_entity_poly.type
_entity_poly.pdbx_seq_one_letter_code
_entity_poly.pdbx_strand_id
1 'polypeptide(L)'
;MESKRKVLMLSVVAVMLIVLGSIGIYYWYENNYYVATEDAKVAGDIVKVSPQMTGKLLELEVEEGQSLEKDQIIGHQEMGSLSDLNLEQSVIRSPISGFVLKKQATQGELVATGQTLIMMVDPTKLYINANIEETDIAKLKIGQKVEITVDEFSGEKMYGKVQSIGKAANSAFSLLSGSSSGTFTKVVQRVPVKIVFDENQNHSGILLGTNAVIKIHIR
;
A
#
# COMPACT_ATOMS: atom_id res chain seq x y z
N MET A 1 35.89 -53.62 -17.84
CA MET A 1 34.67 -53.01 -17.24
C MET A 1 34.97 -51.75 -16.44
N GLU A 2 36.15 -51.59 -15.83
CA GLU A 2 36.49 -50.41 -15.02
C GLU A 2 36.53 -49.06 -15.78
N SER A 3 37.08 -49.02 -17.00
CA SER A 3 37.22 -47.76 -17.77
C SER A 3 35.88 -47.13 -18.14
N LYS A 4 34.89 -47.95 -18.54
CA LYS A 4 33.53 -47.47 -18.86
C LYS A 4 32.83 -46.91 -17.62
N ARG A 5 33.02 -47.51 -16.43
CA ARG A 5 32.48 -46.99 -15.16
C ARG A 5 33.13 -45.66 -14.76
N LYS A 6 34.45 -45.52 -14.97
CA LYS A 6 35.18 -44.26 -14.71
C LYS A 6 34.72 -43.13 -15.63
N VAL A 7 34.54 -43.40 -16.93
CA VAL A 7 34.00 -42.40 -17.89
C VAL A 7 32.56 -42.01 -17.54
N LEU A 8 31.73 -42.98 -17.14
CA LEU A 8 30.35 -42.72 -16.74
C LEU A 8 30.29 -41.88 -15.45
N MET A 9 31.13 -42.18 -14.45
CA MET A 9 31.28 -41.36 -13.24
C MET A 9 31.75 -39.94 -13.56
N LEU A 10 32.74 -39.77 -14.42
CA LEU A 10 33.26 -38.45 -14.82
C LEU A 10 32.21 -37.64 -15.58
N SER A 11 31.40 -38.28 -16.45
CA SER A 11 30.30 -37.61 -17.14
C SER A 11 29.20 -37.16 -16.18
N VAL A 12 28.86 -37.96 -15.17
CA VAL A 12 27.86 -37.60 -14.15
C VAL A 12 28.35 -36.42 -13.30
N VAL A 13 29.62 -36.43 -12.90
CA VAL A 13 30.22 -35.31 -12.16
C VAL A 13 30.27 -34.04 -13.00
N ALA A 14 30.61 -34.13 -14.29
CA ALA A 14 30.59 -32.99 -15.20
C ALA A 14 29.18 -32.40 -15.36
N VAL A 15 28.16 -33.24 -15.53
CA VAL A 15 26.76 -32.80 -15.59
C VAL A 15 26.34 -32.15 -14.26
N MET A 16 26.72 -32.73 -13.13
CA MET A 16 26.42 -32.17 -11.81
C MET A 16 27.06 -30.78 -11.61
N LEU A 17 28.29 -30.58 -12.05
CA LEU A 17 28.97 -29.28 -11.99
C LEU A 17 28.31 -28.25 -12.90
N ILE A 18 27.85 -28.63 -14.10
CA ILE A 18 27.11 -27.74 -14.99
C ILE A 18 25.78 -27.32 -14.35
N VAL A 19 25.05 -28.26 -13.74
CA VAL A 19 23.78 -27.98 -13.06
C VAL A 19 24.00 -27.05 -11.87
N LEU A 20 24.99 -27.33 -11.01
CA LEU A 20 25.32 -26.48 -9.87
C LEU A 20 25.80 -25.08 -10.30
N GLY A 21 26.63 -25.00 -11.34
CA GLY A 21 27.07 -23.73 -11.92
C GLY A 21 25.90 -22.92 -12.47
N SER A 22 24.96 -23.58 -13.17
CA SER A 22 23.75 -22.93 -13.71
C SER A 22 22.85 -22.38 -12.61
N ILE A 23 22.66 -23.14 -11.52
CA ILE A 23 21.91 -22.69 -10.33
C ILE A 23 22.60 -21.49 -9.68
N GLY A 24 23.92 -21.55 -9.50
CA GLY A 24 24.70 -20.46 -8.91
C GLY A 24 24.60 -19.16 -9.73
N ILE A 25 24.72 -19.27 -11.06
CA ILE A 25 24.59 -18.14 -11.99
C ILE A 25 23.16 -17.55 -11.92
N TYR A 26 22.14 -18.40 -11.86
CA TYR A 26 20.74 -17.98 -11.77
C TYR A 26 20.47 -17.16 -10.50
N TYR A 27 20.88 -17.64 -9.33
CA TYR A 27 20.70 -16.91 -8.06
C TYR A 27 21.53 -15.63 -8.00
N TRP A 28 22.75 -15.64 -8.57
CA TRP A 28 23.57 -14.44 -8.66
C TRP A 28 22.91 -13.37 -9.53
N TYR A 29 22.29 -13.76 -10.64
CA TYR A 29 21.56 -12.86 -11.52
C TYR A 29 20.33 -12.25 -10.81
N GLU A 30 19.46 -13.05 -10.20
CA GLU A 30 18.24 -12.52 -9.54
C GLU A 30 18.61 -11.50 -8.45
N ASN A 31 19.60 -11.80 -7.60
CA ASN A 31 20.02 -10.93 -6.50
C ASN A 31 20.72 -9.63 -6.94
N ASN A 32 21.36 -9.62 -8.11
CA ASN A 32 22.11 -8.46 -8.58
C ASN A 32 21.25 -7.48 -9.40
N TYR A 33 20.17 -7.97 -10.03
CA TYR A 33 19.33 -7.16 -10.92
C TYR A 33 17.95 -6.83 -10.34
N TYR A 34 17.52 -7.50 -9.26
CA TYR A 34 16.19 -7.33 -8.70
C TYR A 34 16.22 -7.25 -7.17
N VAL A 35 15.39 -6.36 -6.62
CA VAL A 35 14.98 -6.42 -5.21
C VAL A 35 13.51 -6.80 -5.17
N ALA A 36 13.20 -7.96 -4.59
CA ALA A 36 11.83 -8.42 -4.43
C ALA A 36 11.41 -8.31 -2.95
N THR A 37 10.16 -7.95 -2.70
CA THR A 37 9.56 -8.06 -1.37
C THR A 37 8.10 -8.49 -1.48
N GLU A 38 7.68 -9.31 -0.52
CA GLU A 38 6.30 -9.72 -0.30
C GLU A 38 5.64 -8.87 0.81
N ASP A 39 6.43 -8.07 1.54
CA ASP A 39 5.89 -7.11 2.52
C ASP A 39 5.51 -5.81 1.83
N ALA A 40 4.51 -5.89 0.95
CA ALA A 40 3.94 -4.74 0.27
C ALA A 40 2.41 -4.81 0.27
N LYS A 41 1.78 -3.64 0.34
CA LYS A 41 0.32 -3.51 0.40
C LYS A 41 -0.17 -2.37 -0.46
N VAL A 42 -1.37 -2.56 -1.02
CA VAL A 42 -2.09 -1.50 -1.72
C VAL A 42 -2.61 -0.50 -0.70
N ALA A 43 -2.27 0.76 -0.89
CA ALA A 43 -2.64 1.88 -0.04
C ALA A 43 -3.19 3.03 -0.89
N GLY A 44 -3.93 3.91 -0.23
CA GLY A 44 -4.45 5.13 -0.82
C GLY A 44 -4.60 6.20 0.25
N ASP A 45 -4.72 7.45 -0.18
CA ASP A 45 -4.89 8.56 0.74
C ASP A 45 -6.35 8.62 1.20
N ILE A 46 -6.58 8.27 2.46
CA ILE A 46 -7.91 8.21 3.06
C ILE A 46 -8.35 9.61 3.47
N VAL A 47 -9.45 10.07 2.89
CA VAL A 47 -10.09 11.33 3.23
C VAL A 47 -11.27 11.06 4.16
N LYS A 48 -11.27 11.72 5.31
CA LYS A 48 -12.34 11.61 6.29
C LYS A 48 -13.37 12.70 6.02
N VAL A 49 -14.63 12.33 6.00
CA VAL A 49 -15.75 13.27 5.90
C VAL A 49 -16.27 13.50 7.31
N SER A 50 -16.37 14.76 7.69
CA SER A 50 -16.76 15.18 9.02
C SER A 50 -17.72 16.37 8.96
N PRO A 51 -18.64 16.51 9.93
CA PRO A 51 -19.53 17.65 9.94
C PRO A 51 -18.77 18.91 10.36
N GLN A 52 -19.24 20.06 9.87
CA GLN A 52 -18.65 21.37 10.19
C GLN A 52 -19.24 22.02 11.45
N MET A 53 -20.34 21.48 11.96
CA MET A 53 -20.97 21.90 13.22
C MET A 53 -21.41 20.67 14.00
N THR A 54 -21.61 20.86 15.29
CA THR A 54 -22.15 19.82 16.18
C THR A 54 -23.68 19.83 16.09
N GLY A 55 -24.29 18.66 15.87
CA GLY A 55 -25.73 18.53 15.72
C GLY A 55 -26.16 17.07 15.61
N LYS A 56 -27.47 16.83 15.59
CA LYS A 56 -28.01 15.48 15.37
C LYS A 56 -27.97 15.17 13.88
N LEU A 57 -27.45 14.01 13.51
CA LEU A 57 -27.45 13.54 12.13
C LEU A 57 -28.87 13.10 11.74
N LEU A 58 -29.52 13.85 10.85
CA LEU A 58 -30.91 13.59 10.44
C LEU A 58 -30.98 12.45 9.43
N GLU A 59 -30.05 12.42 8.49
CA GLU A 59 -29.92 11.38 7.47
C GLU A 59 -28.48 11.26 6.99
N LEU A 60 -28.12 10.05 6.55
CA LEU A 60 -26.82 9.74 5.97
C LEU A 60 -27.03 8.64 4.93
N GLU A 61 -27.22 9.05 3.67
CA GLU A 61 -27.57 8.20 2.53
C GLU A 61 -26.31 7.64 1.84
N VAL A 62 -25.50 6.91 2.59
CA VAL A 62 -24.29 6.28 2.06
C VAL A 62 -24.10 4.86 2.58
N GLU A 63 -23.64 4.00 1.69
CA GLU A 63 -23.24 2.63 2.02
C GLU A 63 -21.75 2.40 1.74
N GLU A 64 -21.17 1.43 2.46
CA GLU A 64 -19.78 1.02 2.22
C GLU A 64 -19.64 0.41 0.83
N GLY A 65 -18.58 0.80 0.10
CA GLY A 65 -18.35 0.42 -1.29
C GLY A 65 -19.06 1.31 -2.32
N GLN A 66 -19.92 2.26 -1.90
CA GLN A 66 -20.58 3.18 -2.83
C GLN A 66 -19.57 4.18 -3.43
N SER A 67 -19.69 4.42 -4.74
CA SER A 67 -18.98 5.51 -5.42
C SER A 67 -19.73 6.81 -5.23
N LEU A 68 -19.01 7.86 -4.84
CA LEU A 68 -19.54 9.21 -4.65
C LEU A 68 -18.73 10.19 -5.50
N GLU A 69 -19.41 11.20 -6.01
CA GLU A 69 -18.77 12.34 -6.68
C GLU A 69 -18.39 13.43 -5.68
N LYS A 70 -17.41 14.25 -6.03
CA LYS A 70 -17.06 15.44 -5.26
C LYS A 70 -18.29 16.36 -5.15
N ASP A 71 -18.48 16.91 -3.96
CA ASP A 71 -19.56 17.84 -3.59
C ASP A 71 -20.98 17.22 -3.59
N GLN A 72 -21.09 15.91 -3.85
CA GLN A 72 -22.33 15.15 -3.73
C GLN A 72 -22.85 15.21 -2.29
N ILE A 73 -24.15 15.47 -2.14
CA ILE A 73 -24.83 15.48 -0.85
C ILE A 73 -24.95 14.04 -0.37
N ILE A 74 -24.48 13.79 0.85
CA ILE A 74 -24.50 12.47 1.48
C ILE A 74 -25.38 12.41 2.73
N GLY A 75 -25.80 13.56 3.26
CA GLY A 75 -26.65 13.60 4.43
C GLY A 75 -26.94 15.01 4.91
N HIS A 76 -27.80 15.09 5.91
CA HIS A 76 -28.20 16.35 6.54
C HIS A 76 -28.09 16.24 8.05
N GLN A 77 -27.81 17.36 8.69
CA GLN A 77 -27.76 17.49 10.14
C GLN A 77 -28.70 18.58 10.62
N GLU A 78 -29.14 18.44 11.86
CA GLU A 78 -30.02 19.38 12.51
C GLU A 78 -29.35 20.73 12.66
N MET A 79 -30.03 21.78 12.19
CA MET A 79 -29.55 23.15 12.32
C MET A 79 -29.71 23.60 13.77
N GLY A 80 -28.59 23.97 14.41
CA GLY A 80 -28.66 24.74 15.65
C GLY A 80 -29.41 26.06 15.40
N SER A 81 -30.14 26.56 16.40
CA SER A 81 -31.06 27.72 16.32
C SER A 81 -30.44 29.08 15.96
N LEU A 82 -29.22 29.13 15.42
CA LEU A 82 -28.43 30.34 15.26
C LEU A 82 -27.95 30.55 13.82
N SER A 83 -28.68 31.38 13.07
CA SER A 83 -28.23 32.13 11.86
C SER A 83 -28.33 31.41 10.50
N ASP A 84 -28.72 32.18 9.47
CA ASP A 84 -28.90 31.77 8.06
C ASP A 84 -27.64 31.16 7.40
N LEU A 85 -26.46 31.34 8.01
CA LEU A 85 -25.20 30.71 7.60
C LEU A 85 -25.17 29.19 7.82
N ASN A 86 -26.08 28.65 8.63
CA ASN A 86 -26.11 27.24 8.96
C ASN A 86 -26.67 26.35 7.83
N LEU A 87 -27.33 26.91 6.80
CA LEU A 87 -28.02 26.08 5.79
C LEU A 87 -27.01 25.28 4.97
N GLU A 88 -25.98 25.94 4.45
CA GLU A 88 -24.89 25.27 3.72
C GLU A 88 -24.11 24.29 4.60
N GLN A 89 -23.98 24.61 5.89
CA GLN A 89 -23.29 23.76 6.85
C GLN A 89 -24.16 22.60 7.37
N SER A 90 -25.48 22.66 7.16
CA SER A 90 -26.42 21.57 7.50
C SER A 90 -26.32 20.41 6.51
N VAL A 91 -25.81 20.67 5.31
CA VAL A 91 -25.64 19.68 4.26
C VAL A 91 -24.24 19.10 4.36
N ILE A 92 -24.15 17.78 4.50
CA ILE A 92 -22.88 17.07 4.50
C ILE A 92 -22.61 16.65 3.06
N ARG A 93 -21.45 17.06 2.55
CA ARG A 93 -21.01 16.78 1.18
C ARG A 93 -19.76 15.94 1.16
N SER A 94 -19.61 15.17 0.09
CA SER A 94 -18.38 14.44 -0.20
C SER A 94 -17.24 15.40 -0.58
N PRO A 95 -16.05 15.35 0.06
CA PRO A 95 -14.93 16.21 -0.26
C PRO A 95 -14.14 15.77 -1.51
N ILE A 96 -14.28 14.51 -1.95
CA ILE A 96 -13.56 13.94 -3.08
C ILE A 96 -14.48 13.03 -3.92
N SER A 97 -14.12 12.81 -5.18
CA SER A 97 -14.72 11.71 -5.95
C SER A 97 -13.99 10.41 -5.61
N GLY A 98 -14.73 9.36 -5.25
CA GLY A 98 -14.12 8.09 -4.84
C GLY A 98 -15.10 7.13 -4.17
N PHE A 99 -14.56 6.09 -3.52
CA PHE A 99 -15.37 5.07 -2.86
C PHE A 99 -15.43 5.27 -1.34
N VAL A 100 -16.58 4.95 -0.75
CA VAL A 100 -16.75 4.89 0.71
C VAL A 100 -16.09 3.62 1.23
N LEU A 101 -15.01 3.77 2.01
CA LEU A 101 -14.31 2.66 2.65
C LEU A 101 -15.04 2.16 3.89
N LYS A 102 -15.55 3.09 4.69
CA LYS A 102 -16.15 2.78 5.98
C LYS A 102 -17.15 3.84 6.40
N LYS A 103 -18.31 3.42 6.90
CA LYS A 103 -19.29 4.26 7.57
C LYS A 103 -19.13 4.12 9.08
N GLN A 104 -18.91 5.23 9.77
CA GLN A 104 -18.72 5.26 11.23
C GLN A 104 -19.91 5.86 11.97
N ALA A 105 -20.62 6.82 11.36
CA ALA A 105 -21.79 7.44 11.96
C ALA A 105 -23.09 6.75 11.54
N THR A 106 -24.07 6.77 12.44
CA THR A 106 -25.42 6.25 12.16
C THR A 106 -26.45 7.37 12.21
N GLN A 107 -27.52 7.25 11.42
CA GLN A 107 -28.66 8.17 11.47
C GLN A 107 -29.20 8.30 12.90
N GLY A 108 -29.48 9.53 13.33
CA GLY A 108 -29.97 9.86 14.67
C GLY A 108 -28.88 10.04 15.73
N GLU A 109 -27.62 9.76 15.42
CA GLU A 109 -26.48 10.00 16.30
C GLU A 109 -26.23 11.50 16.48
N LEU A 110 -25.82 11.90 17.69
CA LEU A 110 -25.33 13.25 17.95
C LEU A 110 -23.87 13.31 17.51
N VAL A 111 -23.59 14.05 16.43
CA VAL A 111 -22.25 14.15 15.85
C VAL A 111 -21.60 15.48 16.19
N ALA A 112 -20.32 15.44 16.53
CA ALA A 112 -19.52 16.63 16.84
C ALA A 112 -18.73 17.13 15.62
N THR A 113 -18.42 18.42 15.60
CA THR A 113 -17.54 19.01 14.57
C THR A 113 -16.23 18.24 14.47
N GLY A 114 -15.83 17.85 13.27
CA GLY A 114 -14.61 17.07 13.04
C GLY A 114 -14.70 15.57 13.37
N GLN A 115 -15.82 15.08 13.90
CA GLN A 115 -16.06 13.65 14.04
C GLN A 115 -16.12 12.99 12.66
N THR A 116 -15.47 11.84 12.50
CA THR A 116 -15.48 11.12 11.23
C THR A 116 -16.83 10.41 11.03
N LEU A 117 -17.54 10.77 9.96
CA LEU A 117 -18.82 10.16 9.58
C LEU A 117 -18.56 9.00 8.62
N ILE A 118 -17.79 9.27 7.57
CA ILE A 118 -17.37 8.27 6.59
C ILE A 118 -15.89 8.46 6.24
N MET A 119 -15.26 7.39 5.81
CA MET A 119 -13.91 7.41 5.23
C MET A 119 -14.03 7.12 3.74
N MET A 120 -13.33 7.90 2.92
CA MET A 120 -13.34 7.80 1.48
C MET A 120 -11.93 7.67 0.93
N VAL A 121 -11.80 7.10 -0.26
CA VAL A 121 -10.54 7.06 -0.99
C VAL A 121 -10.73 7.26 -2.49
N ASP A 122 -9.76 7.91 -3.12
CA ASP A 122 -9.70 8.06 -4.56
C ASP A 122 -9.05 6.82 -5.20
N PRO A 123 -9.81 6.01 -5.98
CA PRO A 123 -9.29 4.79 -6.61
C PRO A 123 -8.27 5.09 -7.72
N THR A 124 -8.20 6.32 -8.22
CA THR A 124 -7.27 6.70 -9.29
C THR A 124 -5.87 6.98 -8.76
N LYS A 125 -5.72 7.28 -7.47
CA LYS A 125 -4.46 7.65 -6.81
C LYS A 125 -3.94 6.60 -5.84
N LEU A 126 -4.23 5.33 -6.09
CA LEU A 126 -3.68 4.22 -5.30
C LEU A 126 -2.16 4.11 -5.50
N TYR A 127 -1.49 3.56 -4.50
CA TYR A 127 -0.06 3.31 -4.51
C TYR A 127 0.27 2.06 -3.69
N ILE A 128 1.45 1.50 -3.91
CA ILE A 128 1.97 0.41 -3.08
C ILE A 128 2.87 1.00 -2.00
N ASN A 129 2.62 0.62 -0.75
CA ASN A 129 3.54 0.80 0.35
C ASN A 129 4.29 -0.52 0.56
N ALA A 130 5.59 -0.52 0.27
CA ALA A 130 6.44 -1.69 0.38
C ALA A 130 7.52 -1.47 1.43
N ASN A 131 7.70 -2.45 2.30
CA ASN A 131 8.77 -2.47 3.27
C ASN A 131 9.94 -3.27 2.70
N ILE A 132 11.06 -2.60 2.44
CA ILE A 132 12.27 -3.19 1.87
C ILE A 132 13.33 -3.31 2.97
N GLU A 133 14.09 -4.40 2.96
CA GLU A 133 15.18 -4.61 3.92
C GLU A 133 16.29 -3.56 3.73
N GLU A 134 16.82 -3.03 4.82
CA GLU A 134 17.87 -1.99 4.81
C GLU A 134 19.09 -2.37 3.94
N THR A 135 19.45 -3.66 3.90
CA THR A 135 20.55 -4.19 3.09
C THR A 135 20.36 -3.98 1.59
N ASP A 136 19.11 -3.96 1.13
CA ASP A 136 18.78 -3.79 -0.28
C ASP A 136 18.47 -2.34 -0.65
N ILE A 137 18.11 -1.49 0.31
CA ILE A 137 17.85 -0.05 0.11
C ILE A 137 19.01 0.67 -0.59
N ALA A 138 20.26 0.29 -0.29
CA ALA A 138 21.43 0.90 -0.92
C ALA A 138 21.46 0.74 -2.46
N LYS A 139 20.76 -0.26 -3.00
CA LYS A 139 20.65 -0.53 -4.44
C LYS A 139 19.48 0.24 -5.09
N LEU A 140 18.55 0.74 -4.29
CA LEU A 140 17.34 1.40 -4.79
C LEU A 140 17.57 2.86 -5.17
N LYS A 141 16.87 3.31 -6.21
CA LYS A 141 16.84 4.69 -6.67
C LYS A 141 15.41 5.10 -7.03
N ILE A 142 15.08 6.35 -6.77
CA ILE A 142 13.81 6.95 -7.18
C ILE A 142 13.69 6.87 -8.72
N GLY A 143 12.53 6.46 -9.22
CA GLY A 143 12.24 6.29 -10.64
C GLY A 143 12.51 4.88 -11.19
N GLN A 144 13.06 3.96 -10.40
CA GLN A 144 13.22 2.56 -10.82
C GLN A 144 11.88 1.91 -11.16
N LYS A 145 11.87 1.07 -12.19
CA LYS A 145 10.69 0.33 -12.63
C LYS A 145 10.39 -0.81 -11.66
N VAL A 146 9.13 -0.95 -11.31
CA VAL A 146 8.64 -1.98 -10.40
C VAL A 146 7.60 -2.83 -11.12
N GLU A 147 7.76 -4.14 -11.07
CA GLU A 147 6.70 -5.10 -11.37
C GLU A 147 5.91 -5.36 -10.09
N ILE A 148 4.59 -5.24 -10.17
CA ILE A 148 3.66 -5.34 -9.05
C ILE A 148 2.68 -6.46 -9.37
N THR A 149 2.53 -7.41 -8.45
CA THR A 149 1.52 -8.47 -8.53
C THR A 149 0.65 -8.35 -7.29
N VAL A 150 -0.64 -8.10 -7.47
CA VAL A 150 -1.60 -8.00 -6.36
C VAL A 150 -2.32 -9.32 -6.24
N ASP A 151 -2.42 -9.86 -5.02
CA ASP A 151 -2.97 -11.21 -4.77
C ASP A 151 -4.43 -11.36 -5.24
N GLU A 152 -5.18 -10.25 -5.25
CA GLU A 152 -6.59 -10.18 -5.67
C GLU A 152 -6.78 -10.50 -7.17
N PHE A 153 -5.83 -10.15 -8.03
CA PHE A 153 -5.91 -10.39 -9.47
C PHE A 153 -4.96 -11.52 -9.83
N SER A 154 -5.49 -12.69 -10.20
CA SER A 154 -4.80 -13.99 -10.37
C SER A 154 -3.50 -13.95 -11.20
N GLY A 155 -2.42 -13.42 -10.63
CA GLY A 155 -1.11 -13.28 -11.25
C GLY A 155 -1.00 -12.18 -12.32
N GLU A 156 -1.93 -11.22 -12.39
CA GLU A 156 -1.82 -10.12 -13.36
C GLU A 156 -0.68 -9.18 -12.95
N LYS A 157 0.26 -8.98 -13.87
CA LYS A 157 1.43 -8.14 -13.65
C LYS A 157 1.10 -6.70 -14.00
N MET A 158 1.14 -5.85 -13.00
CA MET A 158 1.09 -4.40 -13.13
C MET A 158 2.48 -3.81 -13.08
N TYR A 159 2.62 -2.57 -13.56
CA TYR A 159 3.89 -1.86 -13.54
C TYR A 159 3.74 -0.50 -12.87
N GLY A 160 4.82 -0.10 -12.21
CA GLY A 160 4.90 1.18 -11.53
C GLY A 160 6.33 1.66 -11.39
N LYS A 161 6.51 2.71 -10.60
CA LYS A 161 7.81 3.33 -10.35
C LYS A 161 7.99 3.67 -8.89
N VAL A 162 9.22 3.57 -8.42
CA VAL A 162 9.60 4.03 -7.08
C VAL A 162 9.43 5.56 -7.03
N GLN A 163 8.49 6.04 -6.22
CA GLN A 163 8.24 7.47 -6.04
C GLN A 163 9.09 8.04 -4.92
N SER A 164 9.16 7.36 -3.78
CA SER A 164 9.97 7.81 -2.65
C SER A 164 10.47 6.65 -1.80
N ILE A 165 11.63 6.87 -1.17
CA ILE A 165 12.28 5.95 -0.25
C ILE A 165 12.34 6.67 1.09
N GLY A 166 11.92 6.01 2.17
CA GLY A 166 11.99 6.54 3.53
C GLY A 166 13.43 6.95 3.88
N LYS A 167 13.60 8.17 4.42
CA LYS A 167 14.92 8.70 4.83
C LYS A 167 15.32 8.31 6.25
N ALA A 168 14.50 7.51 6.94
CA ALA A 168 14.74 7.02 8.29
C ALA A 168 14.31 5.55 8.36
N ALA A 169 15.17 4.69 8.94
CA ALA A 169 14.78 3.34 9.29
C ALA A 169 13.78 3.37 10.45
N ASN A 170 12.85 2.40 10.50
CA ASN A 170 11.79 2.34 11.53
C ASN A 170 12.33 2.43 12.98
N SER A 171 13.58 2.03 13.22
CA SER A 171 14.24 2.09 14.53
C SER A 171 14.56 3.51 15.03
N ALA A 172 14.70 4.49 14.13
CA ALA A 172 14.88 5.89 14.53
C ALA A 172 13.62 6.48 15.19
N PHE A 173 12.44 5.98 14.82
CA PHE A 173 11.16 6.41 15.42
C PHE A 173 10.91 5.78 16.81
N SER A 174 11.48 4.59 17.09
CA SER A 174 11.37 3.95 18.41
C SER A 174 12.10 4.70 19.53
N LEU A 175 13.11 5.51 19.19
CA LEU A 175 13.84 6.35 20.16
C LEU A 175 13.06 7.61 20.53
N LEU A 176 12.06 8.00 19.73
CA LEU A 176 11.22 9.18 19.97
C LEU A 176 9.96 8.85 20.80
N SER A 177 9.60 7.57 20.95
CA SER A 177 8.39 7.10 21.65
C SER A 177 8.59 6.68 23.12
N GLY A 178 9.79 6.87 23.70
CA GLY A 178 9.99 6.92 25.15
C GLY A 178 9.89 5.62 25.97
N SER A 179 9.65 4.45 25.37
CA SER A 179 9.61 3.16 26.10
C SER A 179 10.93 2.38 25.98
N SER A 180 11.93 2.83 26.75
CA SER A 180 13.21 2.14 26.93
C SER A 180 13.11 1.10 28.07
N SER A 181 12.65 -0.11 27.78
CA SER A 181 12.98 -1.30 28.59
C SER A 181 13.83 -2.25 27.74
N GLY A 182 15.13 -2.24 27.98
CA GLY A 182 16.15 -2.85 27.14
C GLY A 182 15.95 -4.35 26.90
N THR A 183 15.85 -4.70 25.62
CA THR A 183 16.35 -5.96 25.07
C THR A 183 16.75 -5.65 23.62
N PHE A 184 18.05 -5.64 23.31
CA PHE A 184 18.52 -5.42 21.94
C PHE A 184 18.46 -6.74 21.18
N THR A 185 17.38 -6.96 20.44
CA THR A 185 17.34 -7.98 19.38
C THR A 185 17.66 -7.28 18.05
N LYS A 186 18.59 -7.83 17.27
CA LYS A 186 18.86 -7.34 15.91
C LYS A 186 17.68 -7.72 15.02
N VAL A 187 16.66 -6.88 14.99
CA VAL A 187 15.55 -7.01 14.04
C VAL A 187 16.02 -6.48 12.69
N VAL A 188 15.65 -7.16 11.60
CA VAL A 188 15.86 -6.63 10.24
C VAL A 188 15.09 -5.32 10.12
N GLN A 189 15.80 -4.21 9.98
CA GLN A 189 15.15 -2.92 9.81
C GLN A 189 14.63 -2.85 8.38
N ARG A 190 13.33 -2.56 8.25
CA ARG A 190 12.71 -2.30 6.96
C ARG A 190 12.53 -0.81 6.78
N VAL A 191 12.70 -0.36 5.55
CA VAL A 191 12.51 1.03 5.13
C VAL A 191 11.28 1.06 4.22
N PRO A 192 10.29 1.92 4.51
CA PRO A 192 9.11 2.06 3.67
C PRO A 192 9.48 2.73 2.35
N VAL A 193 9.00 2.16 1.26
CA VAL A 193 9.17 2.63 -0.11
C VAL A 193 7.78 2.80 -0.72
N LYS A 194 7.48 4.02 -1.18
CA LYS A 194 6.23 4.33 -1.87
C LYS A 194 6.42 4.14 -3.36
N ILE A 195 5.57 3.31 -3.96
CA ILE A 195 5.59 2.96 -5.39
C ILE A 195 4.26 3.36 -5.99
N VAL A 196 4.29 4.11 -7.09
CA VAL A 196 3.08 4.54 -7.80
C VAL A 196 2.86 3.67 -9.04
N PHE A 197 1.61 3.35 -9.34
CA PHE A 197 1.24 2.66 -10.58
C PHE A 197 1.48 3.55 -11.80
N ASP A 198 1.79 2.95 -12.95
CA ASP A 198 1.87 3.69 -14.21
C ASP A 198 0.46 4.11 -14.68
N GLU A 199 0.33 5.34 -15.19
CA GLU A 199 -0.96 5.97 -15.57
C GLU A 199 -1.76 5.23 -16.65
N ASN A 200 -1.11 4.34 -17.41
CA ASN A 200 -1.74 3.61 -18.52
C ASN A 200 -2.45 2.31 -18.08
N GLN A 201 -2.45 1.99 -16.79
CA GLN A 201 -3.06 0.78 -16.25
C GLN A 201 -4.29 1.12 -15.40
N ASN A 202 -5.34 0.32 -15.52
CA ASN A 202 -6.53 0.53 -14.70
C ASN A 202 -6.37 -0.20 -13.36
N HIS A 203 -6.05 0.57 -12.32
CA HIS A 203 -5.95 0.09 -10.92
C HIS A 203 -7.16 0.50 -10.07
N SER A 204 -8.23 1.01 -10.66
CA SER A 204 -9.36 1.59 -9.92
C SER A 204 -10.24 0.57 -9.21
N GLY A 205 -10.09 -0.72 -9.53
CA GLY A 205 -10.84 -1.83 -8.92
C GLY A 205 -10.10 -2.57 -7.82
N ILE A 206 -8.88 -2.16 -7.46
CA ILE A 206 -8.08 -2.87 -6.46
C ILE A 206 -8.56 -2.52 -5.05
N LEU A 207 -8.79 -3.52 -4.21
CA LEU A 207 -9.14 -3.29 -2.82
C LEU A 207 -7.95 -2.75 -2.02
N LEU A 208 -8.21 -1.75 -1.19
CA LEU A 208 -7.20 -1.22 -0.28
C LEU A 208 -6.88 -2.23 0.82
N GLY A 209 -5.60 -2.30 1.16
CA GLY A 209 -5.09 -3.19 2.19
C GLY A 209 -4.75 -4.60 1.69
N THR A 210 -5.06 -4.93 0.43
CA THR A 210 -4.65 -6.19 -0.19
C THR A 210 -3.12 -6.29 -0.25
N ASN A 211 -2.61 -7.50 -0.04
CA ASN A 211 -1.20 -7.79 -0.16
C ASN A 211 -0.76 -7.73 -1.63
N ALA A 212 0.49 -7.32 -1.81
CA ALA A 212 1.13 -7.29 -3.11
C ALA A 212 2.55 -7.82 -2.99
N VAL A 213 3.01 -8.46 -4.05
CA VAL A 213 4.41 -8.81 -4.25
C VAL A 213 4.99 -7.84 -5.26
N ILE A 214 6.15 -7.28 -4.96
CA ILE A 214 6.83 -6.37 -5.88
C ILE A 214 8.22 -6.88 -6.26
N LYS A 215 8.64 -6.56 -7.48
CA LYS A 215 10.01 -6.73 -7.96
C LYS A 215 10.53 -5.43 -8.56
N ILE A 216 11.53 -4.83 -7.92
CA ILE A 216 12.16 -3.58 -8.33
C ILE A 216 13.38 -3.90 -9.18
N HIS A 217 13.47 -3.30 -10.36
CA HIS A 217 14.61 -3.45 -11.26
C HIS A 217 15.77 -2.54 -10.85
N ILE A 218 16.92 -3.14 -10.56
CA ILE A 218 18.17 -2.46 -10.22
C ILE A 218 18.96 -2.26 -11.52
N ARG A 219 19.01 -1.03 -12.03
CA ARG A 219 19.82 -0.62 -13.17
C ARG A 219 20.57 0.69 -12.89
#